data_AF-A0A2T3LF43-F1
#
_entry.id   AF-A0A2T3LF43-F1
#
_cell.length_a   1.000
_cell.length_b   1.000
_cell.length_c   1.000
_cell.angle_alpha   90.00
_cell.angle_beta   90.00
_cell.angle_gamma   90.00
#
_symmetry.space_group_name_H-M   'P 1'
#
loop_
_entity.id
_entity.type
_entity.pdbx_description
1 polymer ?
#
loop_
_entity_poly.entity_id
_entity_poly.type
_entity_poly.pdbx_seq_one_letter_code
_entity_poly.pdbx_strand_id
1 'polypeptide(L)'
;MTIQLRMEPHLWGSFIEFLKAHKYEVVKSCSTKQPYIINHVETPELSHFIELKHGLWIIPLGLYFKALEFYKSNKPEKEILIQICDYCMYEFCLIEHNWCCPKCSTSNVPF
;
A
#
# COMPACT_ATOMS: atom_id res chain seq x y z
N MET A 1 2.50 4.72 -15.24
CA MET A 1 3.04 3.98 -14.08
C MET A 1 1.91 3.76 -13.08
N THR A 2 1.58 2.52 -12.78
CA THR A 2 0.63 2.21 -11.69
C THR A 2 1.40 1.48 -10.61
N ILE A 3 2.04 2.25 -9.71
CA ILE A 3 2.67 1.66 -8.53
C ILE A 3 1.54 1.12 -7.66
N GLN A 4 1.53 -0.20 -7.45
CA GLN A 4 0.48 -0.87 -6.70
C GLN A 4 1.07 -1.46 -5.43
N LEU A 5 0.88 -0.77 -4.31
CA LEU A 5 1.34 -1.22 -3.01
C LEU A 5 0.41 -2.31 -2.48
N ARG A 6 1.01 -3.43 -2.05
CA ARG A 6 0.29 -4.57 -1.49
C ARG A 6 0.56 -4.67 0.00
N MET A 7 -0.41 -5.19 0.75
CA MET A 7 -0.29 -5.37 2.20
C MET A 7 -0.80 -6.74 2.62
N GLU A 8 0.01 -7.41 3.43
CA GLU A 8 -0.26 -8.76 3.90
C GLU A 8 -1.28 -8.82 5.04
N PRO A 9 -2.05 -9.90 5.14
CA PRO A 9 -3.07 -10.10 6.17
C PRO A 9 -2.62 -9.82 7.59
N HIS A 10 -1.39 -10.21 7.93
CA HIS A 10 -0.86 -10.06 9.29
C HIS A 10 -0.63 -8.59 9.69
N LEU A 11 -0.55 -7.67 8.72
CA LEU A 11 -0.34 -6.23 8.93
C LEU A 11 -1.64 -5.42 8.93
N TRP A 12 -2.74 -5.99 8.43
CA TRP A 12 -4.00 -5.26 8.24
C TRP A 12 -4.52 -4.60 9.51
N GLY A 13 -4.52 -5.33 10.63
CA GLY A 13 -4.99 -4.80 11.91
C GLY A 13 -4.17 -3.60 12.36
N SER A 14 -2.84 -3.73 12.37
CA SER A 14 -1.93 -2.66 12.75
C SER A 14 -2.04 -1.44 11.82
N PHE A 15 -2.26 -1.67 10.52
CA PHE A 15 -2.46 -0.58 9.57
C PHE A 15 -3.79 0.15 9.78
N ILE A 16 -4.88 -0.56 10.10
CA ILE A 16 -6.15 0.08 10.46
C ILE A 16 -5.96 1.00 11.68
N GLU A 17 -5.30 0.51 12.73
CA GLU A 17 -5.07 1.31 13.94
C GLU A 17 -4.17 2.52 13.67
N PHE A 18 -3.15 2.35 12.83
CA PHE A 18 -2.33 3.44 12.32
C PHE A 18 -3.19 4.49 11.60
N LEU A 19 -4.07 4.09 10.69
CA LEU A 19 -4.96 5.00 9.97
C LEU A 19 -5.89 5.77 10.92
N LYS A 20 -6.49 5.08 11.91
CA LYS A 20 -7.33 5.72 12.94
C LYS A 20 -6.58 6.77 13.74
N ALA A 21 -5.34 6.49 14.13
CA ALA A 21 -4.47 7.45 14.82
C ALA A 21 -4.18 8.70 13.97
N HIS A 22 -4.24 8.57 12.64
CA HIS A 22 -4.03 9.64 11.65
C HIS A 22 -5.33 10.21 11.08
N LYS A 23 -6.42 10.19 11.85
CA LYS A 23 -7.70 10.83 11.48
C LYS A 23 -8.37 10.21 10.25
N TYR A 24 -8.19 8.90 10.04
CA TYR A 24 -9.01 8.15 9.10
C TYR A 24 -10.06 7.30 9.81
N GLU A 25 -11.24 7.24 9.24
CA GLU A 25 -12.27 6.28 9.59
C GLU A 25 -12.18 5.08 8.63
N VAL A 26 -12.22 3.86 9.18
CA VAL A 26 -12.20 2.63 8.39
C VAL A 26 -13.52 1.89 8.61
N VAL A 27 -14.32 1.80 7.56
CA VAL A 27 -15.64 1.18 7.57
C VAL A 27 -15.59 -0.13 6.80
N LYS A 28 -16.20 -1.18 7.36
CA LYS A 28 -16.37 -2.45 6.63
C LYS A 28 -17.42 -2.28 5.55
N SER A 29 -17.10 -2.75 4.35
CA SER A 29 -18.02 -2.81 3.22
C SER A 29 -18.64 -4.21 3.11
N CYS A 30 -19.83 -4.29 2.51
CA CYS A 30 -20.48 -5.56 2.19
C CYS A 30 -19.82 -6.30 1.00
N SER A 31 -18.87 -5.66 0.31
CA SER A 31 -18.19 -6.24 -0.85
C SER A 31 -17.05 -7.17 -0.43
N THR A 32 -17.06 -8.40 -0.93
CA THR A 32 -15.97 -9.37 -0.72
C THR A 32 -14.68 -8.98 -1.47
N LYS A 33 -14.80 -8.20 -2.56
CA LYS A 33 -13.66 -7.69 -3.34
C LYS A 33 -13.12 -6.37 -2.80
N GLN A 34 -13.96 -5.59 -2.13
CA GLN A 34 -13.61 -4.30 -1.55
C GLN A 34 -14.04 -4.25 -0.09
N PRO A 35 -13.34 -4.97 0.80
CA PRO A 35 -13.82 -5.25 2.16
C PRO A 35 -13.83 -4.02 3.08
N TYR A 36 -13.08 -2.96 2.73
CA TYR A 36 -12.98 -1.76 3.56
C TYR A 36 -13.08 -0.48 2.72
N ILE A 37 -13.75 0.51 3.30
CA ILE A 37 -13.82 1.90 2.85
C ILE A 37 -13.05 2.72 3.87
N ILE A 38 -12.18 3.60 3.41
CA ILE A 38 -11.33 4.46 4.24
C ILE A 38 -11.67 5.90 3.91
N ASN A 39 -12.11 6.66 4.90
CA ASN A 39 -12.46 8.07 4.78
C ASN A 39 -11.52 8.90 5.64
N HIS A 40 -11.03 10.04 5.13
CA HIS A 40 -10.37 11.00 6.00
C HIS A 40 -11.42 11.81 6.76
N VAL A 41 -11.24 12.00 8.08
CA VAL A 41 -12.26 12.63 8.94
C VAL A 41 -12.52 14.09 8.56
N GLU A 42 -11.50 14.81 8.11
CA GLU A 42 -11.61 16.24 7.74
C GLU A 42 -12.04 16.45 6.29
N THR A 43 -11.89 15.43 5.45
CA THR A 43 -12.21 15.45 4.01
C THR A 43 -12.94 14.16 3.62
N PRO A 44 -14.13 13.92 4.19
CA PRO A 44 -14.86 12.66 4.02
C PRO A 44 -15.29 12.38 2.58
N GLU A 45 -15.33 13.41 1.72
CA GLU A 45 -15.53 13.28 0.28
C GLU A 45 -14.38 12.53 -0.43
N LEU A 46 -13.20 12.43 0.19
CA LEU A 46 -12.07 11.65 -0.29
C LEU A 46 -12.12 10.23 0.31
N SER A 47 -13.09 9.45 -0.16
CA SER A 47 -13.19 8.02 0.18
C SER A 47 -12.23 7.18 -0.67
N HIS A 48 -11.63 6.19 -0.03
CA HIS A 48 -10.75 5.22 -0.67
C HIS A 48 -11.24 3.80 -0.42
N PHE A 49 -11.22 2.96 -1.45
CA PHE A 49 -11.60 1.55 -1.33
C PHE A 49 -10.35 0.69 -1.26
N ILE A 50 -10.27 -0.17 -0.24
CA ILE A 50 -9.27 -1.24 -0.21
C ILE A 50 -9.79 -2.36 -1.10
N GLU A 51 -9.02 -2.76 -2.11
CA GLU A 51 -9.33 -3.98 -2.88
C GLU A 51 -8.59 -5.18 -2.29
N LEU A 52 -9.18 -6.37 -2.40
CA LEU A 52 -8.53 -7.64 -2.08
C LEU A 52 -8.16 -8.38 -3.37
N LYS A 53 -6.87 -8.66 -3.57
CA LYS A 53 -6.38 -9.50 -4.69
C LYS A 53 -5.42 -10.56 -4.16
N HIS A 54 -5.71 -11.82 -4.46
CA HIS A 54 -4.91 -12.98 -4.00
C HIS A 54 -4.66 -12.98 -2.47
N GLY A 55 -5.65 -12.57 -1.68
CA GLY A 55 -5.51 -12.50 -0.21
C GLY A 55 -4.68 -11.32 0.29
N LEU A 56 -4.24 -10.41 -0.57
CA LEU A 56 -3.50 -9.20 -0.20
C LEU A 56 -4.39 -7.97 -0.38
N TRP A 57 -4.27 -7.01 0.54
CA TRP A 57 -4.87 -5.69 0.34
C TRP A 57 -4.07 -4.94 -0.71
N ILE A 58 -4.80 -4.34 -1.64
CA ILE A 58 -4.28 -3.36 -2.58
C ILE A 58 -4.52 -2.00 -1.97
N ILE A 59 -3.42 -1.29 -1.67
CA ILE A 59 -3.50 0.05 -1.12
C ILE A 59 -3.81 1.03 -2.25
N PRO A 60 -4.90 1.80 -2.14
CA PRO A 60 -5.26 2.81 -3.13
C PRO A 60 -4.21 3.92 -3.14
N LEU A 61 -3.98 4.53 -4.31
CA LEU A 61 -2.91 5.52 -4.50
C LEU A 61 -2.99 6.70 -3.52
N GLY A 62 -4.21 7.13 -3.15
CA GLY A 62 -4.43 8.20 -2.16
C GLY A 62 -3.89 7.88 -0.76
N LEU A 63 -3.70 6.59 -0.44
CA LEU A 63 -3.13 6.13 0.83
C LEU A 63 -1.68 5.67 0.70
N TYR A 64 -1.07 5.79 -0.49
CA TYR A 64 0.25 5.25 -0.78
C TYR A 64 1.31 5.75 0.20
N PHE A 65 1.42 7.07 0.39
CA PHE A 65 2.40 7.66 1.31
C PHE A 65 2.14 7.30 2.78
N LYS A 66 0.87 7.15 3.19
CA LYS A 66 0.52 6.72 4.56
C LYS A 66 0.90 5.25 4.80
N ALA A 67 0.72 4.39 3.81
CA ALA A 67 1.18 3.01 3.90
C ALA A 67 2.73 2.92 3.93
N LEU A 68 3.44 3.74 3.14
CA LEU A 68 4.90 3.83 3.24
C LEU A 68 5.37 4.27 4.63
N GLU A 69 4.72 5.28 5.21
CA GLU A 69 5.00 5.78 6.57
C GLU A 69 4.79 4.66 7.60
N PHE A 70 3.67 3.95 7.52
CA PHE A 70 3.38 2.80 8.36
C PHE A 70 4.49 1.73 8.27
N TYR A 71 4.93 1.39 7.05
CA TYR A 71 5.97 0.38 6.85
C TYR A 71 7.33 0.82 7.38
N LYS A 72 7.71 2.09 7.22
CA LYS A 72 8.95 2.64 7.80
C LYS A 72 8.95 2.55 9.33
N SER A 73 7.82 2.83 9.96
CA SER A 73 7.67 2.84 11.42
C SER A 73 7.59 1.43 12.02
N ASN A 74 7.06 0.46 11.28
CA ASN A 74 6.82 -0.90 11.79
C ASN A 74 7.87 -1.93 11.36
N LYS A 75 8.85 -1.56 10.52
CA LYS A 75 9.91 -2.44 9.96
C LYS A 75 9.46 -3.90 9.78
N PRO A 76 8.40 -4.15 9.01
CA PRO A 76 7.98 -5.51 8.82
C PRO A 76 9.05 -6.25 8.00
N GLU A 77 9.26 -7.53 8.29
CA GLU A 77 10.36 -8.32 7.74
C GLU A 77 10.32 -8.31 6.19
N LYS A 78 11.28 -7.62 5.57
CA LYS A 78 11.77 -7.64 4.18
C LYS A 78 10.81 -7.57 2.96
N GLU A 79 9.54 -7.95 3.02
CA GLU A 79 8.80 -8.36 1.79
C GLU A 79 7.84 -7.31 1.18
N ILE A 80 7.83 -6.07 1.65
CA ILE A 80 6.52 -5.38 1.71
C ILE A 80 6.26 -4.28 0.67
N LEU A 81 7.26 -3.96 -0.15
CA LEU A 81 7.10 -3.01 -1.25
C LEU A 81 7.51 -3.64 -2.57
N ILE A 82 6.77 -4.66 -2.95
CA ILE A 82 6.98 -5.32 -4.23
C ILE A 82 6.46 -4.42 -5.37
N GLN A 83 7.37 -4.04 -6.27
CA GLN A 83 7.07 -3.36 -7.52
C GLN A 83 7.50 -4.22 -8.71
N ILE A 84 6.73 -4.14 -9.79
CA ILE A 84 7.11 -4.66 -11.10
C ILE A 84 7.79 -3.53 -11.87
N CYS A 85 9.01 -3.77 -12.37
CA CYS A 85 9.71 -2.83 -13.22
C CYS A 85 9.04 -2.75 -14.61
N ASP A 86 8.70 -1.55 -15.06
CA ASP A 86 8.04 -1.33 -16.35
C ASP A 86 8.90 -1.72 -17.58
N TYR A 87 10.22 -1.79 -17.40
CA TYR A 87 11.15 -2.07 -18.51
C TYR A 87 11.44 -3.56 -18.67
N CYS A 88 11.70 -4.25 -17.56
CA CYS A 88 12.14 -5.64 -17.60
C CYS A 88 11.13 -6.62 -16.98
N MET A 89 9.96 -6.11 -16.56
CA MET A 89 8.88 -6.83 -15.91
C MET A 89 9.32 -7.61 -14.67
N TYR A 90 10.46 -7.25 -14.08
CA TYR A 90 11.01 -7.92 -12.90
C TYR A 90 10.33 -7.40 -11.64
N GLU A 91 9.93 -8.32 -10.80
CA GLU A 91 9.30 -8.06 -9.51
C GLU A 91 10.38 -7.94 -8.43
N PHE A 92 10.41 -6.83 -7.67
CA PHE A 92 11.44 -6.55 -6.68
C PHE A 92 10.94 -5.70 -5.51
N CYS A 93 11.61 -5.81 -4.35
CA CYS A 93 11.33 -4.97 -3.19
C CYS A 93 11.97 -3.58 -3.36
N LEU A 94 11.14 -2.52 -3.41
CA LEU A 94 11.60 -1.14 -3.60
C LEU A 94 12.50 -0.66 -2.47
N ILE A 95 12.20 -1.04 -1.23
CA ILE A 95 12.98 -0.61 -0.07
C ILE A 95 14.37 -1.23 -0.12
N GLU A 96 14.48 -2.53 -0.41
CA GLU A 96 15.77 -3.21 -0.46
C GLU A 96 16.68 -2.66 -1.56
N HIS A 97 16.09 -2.18 -2.66
CA HIS A 97 16.85 -1.73 -3.82
C HIS A 97 16.81 -0.21 -4.04
N ASN A 98 16.47 0.58 -3.02
CA ASN A 98 16.45 2.05 -3.09
C ASN A 98 15.73 2.59 -4.33
N TRP A 99 14.55 2.05 -4.64
CA TRP A 99 13.74 2.44 -5.81
C TRP A 99 14.36 2.12 -7.17
N CYS A 100 15.48 1.41 -7.22
CA CYS A 100 16.10 0.97 -8.47
C CYS A 100 15.76 -0.50 -8.73
N CYS A 101 15.38 -0.83 -9.97
CA CYS A 101 15.21 -2.23 -10.33
C CYS A 101 16.57 -2.94 -10.27
N PRO A 102 16.72 -4.05 -9.53
CA PRO A 102 18.00 -4.76 -9.42
C PRO A 102 18.44 -5.43 -10.72
N LYS A 103 17.50 -5.67 -11.65
CA LYS A 103 17.76 -6.36 -12.91
C LYS A 103 18.25 -5.44 -14.03
N CYS A 104 17.70 -4.23 -14.12
CA CYS A 104 18.00 -3.30 -15.22
C CYS A 104 18.43 -1.91 -14.76
N SER A 105 18.61 -1.70 -13.44
CA SER A 105 19.05 -0.45 -12.81
C SER A 105 18.16 0.76 -13.08
N THR A 106 16.96 0.56 -13.64
CA THR A 106 16.01 1.65 -13.88
C THR A 106 15.48 2.17 -12.55
N SER A 107 15.52 3.49 -12.38
CA SER A 107 14.89 4.20 -11.26
C SER A 107 13.37 4.18 -11.40
N ASN A 108 12.67 3.82 -10.32
CA ASN A 108 11.23 3.67 -10.24
C ASN A 108 10.65 4.59 -9.14
N VAL A 109 11.11 5.84 -9.10
CA VAL A 109 10.59 6.84 -8.15
C VAL A 109 9.19 7.30 -8.57
N PRO A 110 8.18 7.31 -7.69
CA PRO A 110 6.94 8.04 -7.91
C PRO A 110 7.24 9.54 -7.81
N PHE A 111 7.10 10.26 -8.92
CA PHE A 111 7.05 11.71 -8.95
C PHE A 111 5.63 12.19 -8.69
#